data_AF-A0A3A5JTV5-F1
#
_entry.id   AF-A0A3A5JTV5-F1
#
_cell.length_a   1.000
_cell.length_b   1.000
_cell.length_c   1.000
_cell.angle_alpha   90.00
_cell.angle_beta   90.00
_cell.angle_gamma   90.00
#
_symmetry.space_group_name_H-M   'P 1'
#
loop_
_entity.id
_entity.type
_entity.pdbx_description
1 polymer ?
#
loop_
_entity_poly.entity_id
_entity_poly.type
_entity_poly.pdbx_seq_one_letter_code
_entity_poly.pdbx_strand_id
1 'polypeptide(L)'
;MQRLDFIRACHAGTAPVSELCRHFGISRKTGYKWLQRFNPDDPASLFDQPRARLTHDERLPAGIVQQLIDMRVRHPDWGPKK
;
A
#
# COMPACT_ATOMS: atom_id res chain seq x y z
N MET A 1 -6.10 -17.49 -8.71
CA MET A 1 -5.79 -16.64 -9.89
C MET A 1 -4.68 -15.69 -9.52
N GLN A 2 -3.62 -15.61 -10.33
CA GLN A 2 -2.47 -14.74 -10.04
C GLN A 2 -2.65 -13.36 -10.70
N ARG A 3 -2.24 -12.28 -10.02
CA ARG A 3 -2.34 -10.88 -10.52
C ARG A 3 -1.65 -10.72 -11.88
N LEU A 4 -0.59 -11.51 -12.11
CA LEU A 4 0.17 -11.54 -13.36
C LEU A 4 -0.65 -12.08 -14.55
N ASP A 5 -1.54 -13.06 -14.33
CA ASP A 5 -2.38 -13.62 -15.39
C ASP A 5 -3.36 -12.57 -15.92
N PHE A 6 -3.92 -11.74 -15.02
CA PHE A 6 -4.76 -10.62 -15.40
C PHE A 6 -3.99 -9.61 -16.27
N ILE A 7 -2.76 -9.27 -15.88
CA ILE A 7 -1.90 -8.35 -16.64
C ILE A 7 -1.59 -8.91 -18.03
N ARG A 8 -1.23 -10.20 -18.12
CA ARG A 8 -1.00 -10.88 -19.41
C ARG A 8 -2.24 -10.84 -20.30
N ALA A 9 -3.42 -11.11 -19.74
CA ALA A 9 -4.68 -11.05 -20.48
C ALA A 9 -4.98 -9.62 -20.98
N CYS A 10 -4.70 -8.59 -20.17
CA CYS A 10 -4.85 -7.21 -20.59
C CYS A 10 -3.88 -6.84 -21.73
N HIS A 11 -2.62 -7.27 -21.66
CA HIS A 11 -1.63 -7.02 -22.72
C HIS A 11 -1.93 -7.79 -24.02
N ALA A 12 -2.53 -8.98 -23.91
CA ALA A 12 -2.96 -9.74 -25.08
C ALA A 12 -4.08 -9.02 -25.87
N GLY A 13 -4.82 -8.11 -25.24
CA GLY A 13 -5.81 -7.27 -25.92
C GLY A 13 -7.03 -8.01 -26.47
N THR A 14 -7.26 -9.26 -26.06
CA THR A 14 -8.32 -10.13 -26.60
C THR A 14 -9.72 -9.76 -26.13
N ALA A 15 -9.82 -8.99 -25.04
CA ALA A 15 -11.08 -8.54 -24.46
C ALA A 15 -10.88 -7.19 -23.76
N PRO A 16 -11.94 -6.37 -23.63
CA PRO A 16 -11.86 -5.11 -22.89
C PRO A 16 -11.55 -5.35 -21.40
N VAL A 17 -10.80 -4.42 -20.79
CA VAL A 17 -10.40 -4.50 -19.37
C VAL A 17 -11.59 -4.70 -18.43
N SER A 18 -12.75 -4.14 -18.75
CA SER A 18 -13.99 -4.30 -17.97
C SER A 18 -14.48 -5.74 -17.92
N GLU A 19 -14.36 -6.47 -19.03
CA GLU A 19 -14.74 -7.88 -19.13
C GLU A 19 -13.71 -8.77 -18.44
N LEU A 20 -12.42 -8.48 -18.64
CA LEU A 20 -11.35 -9.15 -17.91
C LEU A 20 -11.51 -8.96 -16.38
N CYS A 21 -11.86 -7.77 -15.91
CA CYS A 21 -12.13 -7.54 -14.48
C CYS A 21 -13.26 -8.45 -13.96
N ARG A 22 -14.34 -8.63 -14.73
CA ARG A 22 -15.45 -9.53 -14.36
C ARG A 22 -15.00 -10.99 -14.35
N HIS A 23 -14.27 -11.42 -15.37
CA HIS A 23 -13.74 -12.78 -15.48
C HIS A 23 -12.80 -13.13 -14.31
N PHE A 24 -11.95 -12.19 -13.92
CA PHE A 24 -11.01 -12.35 -12.80
C PHE A 24 -11.62 -12.06 -11.42
N GLY A 25 -12.90 -11.71 -11.34
CA GLY A 25 -13.60 -11.46 -10.07
C GLY A 25 -13.12 -10.23 -9.30
N ILE A 26 -12.55 -9.23 -10.00
CA ILE A 26 -12.04 -7.99 -9.39
C ILE A 26 -12.86 -6.78 -9.83
N SER A 27 -12.87 -5.74 -9.00
CA SER A 27 -13.46 -4.46 -9.41
C SER A 27 -12.64 -3.81 -10.53
N ARG A 28 -13.30 -3.04 -11.41
CA ARG A 28 -12.61 -2.23 -12.43
C ARG A 28 -11.53 -1.33 -11.82
N LYS A 29 -11.80 -0.73 -10.66
CA LYS A 29 -10.85 0.11 -9.91
C LYS A 29 -9.57 -0.67 -9.56
N THR A 30 -9.72 -1.93 -9.12
CA THR A 30 -8.58 -2.81 -8.83
C THR A 30 -7.80 -3.13 -10.10
N GLY A 31 -8.49 -3.48 -11.19
CA GLY A 31 -7.85 -3.81 -12.46
C GLY A 31 -7.01 -2.67 -13.02
N TYR A 32 -7.58 -1.45 -13.09
CA TYR A 32 -6.83 -0.26 -13.55
C TYR A 32 -5.65 0.06 -12.64
N LYS A 33 -5.80 -0.10 -11.32
CA LYS A 33 -4.71 0.10 -10.36
C LYS A 33 -3.56 -0.88 -10.58
N TRP A 34 -3.85 -2.14 -10.89
CA TRP A 34 -2.81 -3.13 -11.20
C TRP A 34 -2.10 -2.79 -12.51
N LEU A 35 -2.83 -2.40 -13.55
CA LEU A 35 -2.25 -1.96 -14.82
C LEU A 35 -1.32 -0.75 -14.66
N GLN A 36 -1.73 0.24 -13.87
CA GLN A 36 -0.89 1.42 -13.60
C GLN A 36 0.37 1.10 -12.79
N ARG A 37 0.32 0.06 -11.96
CA ARG A 37 1.43 -0.30 -11.08
C ARG A 37 2.41 -1.28 -11.71
N PHE A 38 1.93 -2.09 -12.65
CA PHE A 38 2.73 -3.16 -13.22
C PHE A 38 4.01 -2.60 -13.85
N ASN A 39 5.13 -3.08 -13.35
CA ASN A 39 6.45 -2.86 -13.92
C ASN A 39 6.99 -4.23 -14.39
N PRO A 40 7.28 -4.43 -15.69
CA PRO A 40 7.81 -5.69 -16.19
C PRO A 40 9.17 -6.06 -15.59
N ASP A 41 9.98 -5.07 -15.18
CA ASP A 41 11.30 -5.28 -14.58
C ASP A 41 11.22 -5.53 -13.06
N ASP A 42 10.05 -5.32 -12.45
CA ASP A 42 9.83 -5.53 -11.02
C ASP A 42 8.52 -6.29 -10.76
N PRO A 43 8.59 -7.63 -10.59
CA PRO A 43 7.43 -8.45 -10.25
C PRO A 43 6.76 -8.04 -8.92
N ALA A 44 7.49 -7.41 -8.00
CA ALA A 44 6.95 -6.96 -6.71
C ALA A 44 6.01 -5.74 -6.85
N SER A 45 6.01 -5.08 -8.01
CA SER A 45 5.11 -3.98 -8.33
C SER A 45 3.62 -4.34 -8.21
N LEU A 46 3.28 -5.62 -8.36
CA LEU A 46 1.92 -6.15 -8.20
C LEU A 46 1.57 -6.53 -6.76
N PHE A 47 2.51 -6.51 -5.81
CA PHE A 47 2.22 -6.83 -4.41
C PHE A 47 1.45 -5.72 -3.71
N ASP A 48 0.93 -6.08 -2.54
CA ASP A 48 0.25 -5.10 -1.69
C ASP A 48 1.26 -4.11 -1.15
N GLN A 49 1.08 -2.86 -1.54
CA GLN A 49 1.84 -1.73 -1.02
C GLN A 49 1.27 -1.29 0.33
N PRO A 50 2.09 -0.64 1.19
CA PRO A 50 1.64 -0.08 2.45
C PRO A 50 0.38 0.77 2.26
N ARG A 51 -0.60 0.60 3.16
CA ARG A 51 -1.81 1.45 3.19
C ARG A 51 -1.56 2.80 3.88
N ALA A 52 -0.46 2.92 4.60
CA ALA A 52 -0.05 4.14 5.27
C ALA A 52 0.53 5.15 4.26
N ARG A 53 0.53 6.44 4.63
CA ARG A 53 1.29 7.45 3.90
C ARG A 53 2.77 7.05 3.90
N LEU A 54 3.41 7.17 2.73
CA LEU A 54 4.83 6.87 2.55
C LEU A 54 5.71 7.94 3.22
N THR A 55 5.23 9.19 3.27
CA THR A 55 5.89 10.32 3.91
C THR A 55 4.99 10.92 4.98
N HIS A 56 5.60 11.18 6.14
CA HIS A 56 5.02 11.96 7.22
C HIS A 56 5.88 13.22 7.35
N ASP A 57 5.43 14.32 6.75
CA ASP A 57 6.15 15.61 6.81
C ASP A 57 6.14 16.19 8.24
N GLU A 58 5.18 15.79 9.07
CA GLU A 58 5.03 16.19 10.48
C GLU A 58 5.84 15.30 11.43
N ARG A 59 6.92 14.66 10.97
CA ARG A 59 7.76 13.83 11.86
C ARG A 59 8.50 14.74 12.82
N LEU A 60 8.20 14.62 14.12
CA LEU A 60 8.95 15.30 15.18
C LEU A 60 10.45 15.01 15.04
N PRO A 61 11.33 16.01 15.20
CA PRO A 61 12.77 15.79 15.21
C PRO A 61 13.15 14.72 16.24
N ALA A 62 14.15 13.88 15.92
CA ALA A 62 14.54 12.76 16.77
C ALA A 62 14.85 13.16 18.22
N GLY A 63 15.46 14.35 18.43
CA GLY A 63 15.73 14.88 19.77
C GLY A 63 14.46 15.16 20.58
N ILE A 64 13.40 15.67 19.95
CA ILE A 64 12.11 15.92 20.61
C ILE A 64 11.43 14.60 20.97
N VAL A 65 11.50 13.61 20.07
CA VAL A 65 10.99 12.26 20.34
C VAL A 65 11.68 11.65 21.56
N GLN A 66 13.02 11.76 21.63
CA GLN A 66 13.77 11.23 22.77
C GLN A 66 13.39 11.93 24.08
N GLN A 67 13.25 13.26 24.07
CA GLN A 67 12.80 14.02 25.24
C GLN A 67 11.40 13.59 25.73
N LEU A 68 10.46 13.34 24.80
CA LEU A 68 9.13 12.84 25.14
C LEU A 68 9.19 11.42 25.74
N ILE A 69 10.04 10.55 25.19
CA ILE A 69 10.26 9.19 25.74
C ILE A 69 10.84 9.28 27.16
N ASP A 70 11.90 10.08 27.35
CA ASP A 70 12.55 10.24 28.65
C ASP A 70 11.60 10.88 29.69
N MET A 71 10.73 11.79 29.26
CA MET A 71 9.67 12.35 30.10
C MET A 71 8.65 11.27 30.49
N ARG A 72 8.22 10.44 29.54
CA ARG A 72 7.27 9.34 29.81
C ARG A 72 7.85 8.28 30.74
N VAL A 73 9.14 7.97 30.61
CA VAL A 73 9.86 7.03 31.49
C VAL A 73 9.98 7.59 32.90
N ARG A 74 10.32 8.89 33.04
CA ARG A 74 10.42 9.56 34.35
C ARG A 74 9.07 9.73 35.05
N HIS A 75 7.99 9.79 34.28
CA HIS A 75 6.64 10.01 34.78
C HIS A 75 5.64 8.98 34.22
N PRO A 76 5.74 7.71 34.67
CA PRO A 76 4.93 6.63 34.14
C PRO A 76 3.42 6.79 34.43
N ASP A 77 3.08 7.55 35.48
CA ASP A 77 1.73 7.85 35.96
C ASP A 77 1.07 9.04 35.26
N TRP A 78 1.79 9.84 34.47
CA TRP A 78 1.26 11.02 33.74
C TRP A 78 0.39 10.68 32.51
N GLY A 79 -0.09 9.44 32.40
CA GLY A 79 -0.99 8.99 31.36
C GLY A 79 -2.37 8.65 31.94
N PRO A 80 -3.37 8.38 31.09
CA PRO A 80 -4.62 7.82 31.57
C PRO A 80 -4.33 6.58 32.42
N LYS A 81 -4.96 6.49 33.60
CA LYS A 81 -4.89 5.28 34.43
C LYS A 81 -5.38 4.12 33.57
N LYS A 82 -4.51 3.14 33.36
CA LYS A 82 -4.92 1.86 32.78
C LYS A 82 -5.81 1.11 33.75
#